data_AF-A0A2G7M0A6-F1
#
_entry.id   AF-A0A2G7M0A6-F1
#
_cell.length_a   1.000
_cell.length_b   1.000
_cell.length_c   1.000
_cell.angle_alpha   90.00
_cell.angle_beta   90.00
_cell.angle_gamma   90.00
#
_symmetry.space_group_name_H-M   'P 1'
#
loop_
_entity.id
_entity.type
_entity.pdbx_description
1 polymer ?
#
loop_
_entity_poly.entity_id
_entity_poly.type
_entity_poly.pdbx_seq_one_letter_code
_entity_poly.pdbx_strand_id
1 'polypeptide(L)'
;MRFNGVELTEETIKITRKLFANIALECIEEVKNGKVIVNDPESYFAWRKEEVKDAMGGKIDYTLTFLQRAYYIQTGETIALLN
;
A
#
# COMPACT_ATOMS: atom_id res chain seq x y z
N MET A 1 -13.05 -2.01 -10.97
CA MET A 1 -13.18 -2.33 -9.52
C MET A 1 -14.03 -1.24 -8.89
N ARG A 2 -15.03 -1.56 -8.07
CA ARG A 2 -15.96 -0.57 -7.52
C ARG A 2 -15.84 -0.43 -6.01
N PHE A 3 -15.82 0.80 -5.50
CA PHE A 3 -15.82 1.10 -4.07
C PHE A 3 -16.64 2.36 -3.78
N ASN A 4 -17.49 2.32 -2.75
CA ASN A 4 -18.41 3.40 -2.39
C ASN A 4 -19.19 4.00 -3.59
N GLY A 5 -19.75 3.12 -4.43
CA GLY A 5 -20.52 3.54 -5.60
C GLY A 5 -19.70 4.04 -6.79
N VAL A 6 -18.39 4.30 -6.64
CA VAL A 6 -17.49 4.81 -7.68
C VAL A 6 -16.68 3.68 -8.33
N GLU A 7 -16.55 3.73 -9.66
CA GLU A 7 -15.66 2.83 -10.41
C GLU A 7 -14.22 3.39 -10.37
N LEU A 8 -13.30 2.59 -9.84
CA LEU A 8 -11.87 2.94 -9.75
C LEU A 8 -11.19 2.70 -11.09
N THR A 9 -10.47 3.72 -11.58
CA THR A 9 -9.73 3.63 -12.85
C THR A 9 -8.48 2.76 -12.73
N GLU A 10 -8.02 2.20 -13.85
CA GLU A 10 -6.75 1.46 -13.90
C GLU A 10 -5.55 2.31 -13.48
N GLU A 11 -5.56 3.60 -13.83
CA GLU A 11 -4.51 4.54 -13.46
C GLU A 11 -4.43 4.69 -11.94
N THR A 12 -5.56 4.95 -11.29
CA THR A 12 -5.65 5.01 -9.83
C THR A 12 -5.19 3.72 -9.17
N ILE A 13 -5.57 2.56 -9.71
CA ILE A 13 -5.12 1.25 -9.19
C ILE A 13 -3.60 1.14 -9.28
N LYS A 14 -2.99 1.48 -10.42
CA LYS A 14 -1.52 1.43 -10.61
C LYS A 14 -0.79 2.39 -9.66
N ILE A 15 -1.30 3.61 -9.48
CA ILE A 15 -0.75 4.59 -8.53
C ILE A 15 -0.82 4.04 -7.11
N THR A 16 -1.96 3.43 -6.73
CA THR A 16 -2.16 2.86 -5.40
C THR A 16 -1.20 1.69 -5.15
N ARG A 17 -1.05 0.77 -6.10
CA ARG A 17 -0.05 -0.32 -6.00
C ARG A 17 1.37 0.22 -5.78
N LYS A 18 1.76 1.24 -6.56
CA LYS A 18 3.07 1.89 -6.42
C LYS A 18 3.23 2.53 -5.04
N LEU A 19 2.19 3.16 -4.50
CA LEU A 19 2.22 3.76 -3.16
C LEU A 19 2.48 2.70 -2.08
N PHE A 20 1.78 1.57 -2.09
CA PHE A 20 2.01 0.51 -1.10
C PHE A 20 3.38 -0.15 -1.24
N ALA A 21 3.85 -0.34 -2.48
CA ALA A 21 5.21 -0.78 -2.75
C ALA A 21 6.26 0.20 -2.21
N ASN A 22 6.06 1.51 -2.41
CA ASN A 22 6.98 2.53 -1.90
C ASN A 22 7.04 2.56 -0.38
N ILE A 23 5.89 2.46 0.31
CA ILE A 23 5.85 2.35 1.78
C ILE A 23 6.73 1.18 2.24
N ALA A 24 6.69 0.05 1.54
CA ALA A 24 7.53 -1.09 1.88
C ALA A 24 9.03 -0.83 1.72
N LEU A 25 9.43 -0.13 0.67
CA LEU A 25 10.80 0.27 0.46
C LEU A 25 11.26 1.31 1.49
N GLU A 26 10.42 2.29 1.81
CA GLU A 26 10.69 3.29 2.84
C GLU A 26 10.96 2.65 4.19
N CYS A 27 10.13 1.68 4.62
CA CYS A 27 10.37 0.93 5.85
C CYS A 27 11.75 0.23 5.89
N ILE A 28 12.24 -0.29 4.76
CA ILE A 28 13.59 -0.87 4.67
C ILE A 28 14.64 0.22 4.90
N GLU A 29 14.48 1.38 4.26
CA GLU A 29 15.43 2.49 4.38
C GLU A 29 15.45 3.09 5.80
N GLU A 30 14.30 3.16 6.47
CA GLU A 30 14.20 3.59 7.87
C GLU A 30 14.97 2.67 8.83
N VAL A 31 15.02 1.37 8.55
CA VAL A 31 15.86 0.46 9.33
C VAL A 31 17.33 0.62 8.97
N LYS A 32 17.67 0.72 7.67
CA LYS A 32 19.06 0.91 7.22
C LYS A 32 19.70 2.19 7.76
N ASN A 33 18.94 3.27 7.86
CA ASN A 33 19.42 4.55 8.37
C ASN A 33 19.33 4.68 9.90
N GLY A 34 18.85 3.65 10.59
CA GLY A 34 18.77 3.61 12.06
C GLY A 34 17.60 4.40 12.67
N LYS A 35 16.66 4.91 11.87
CA LYS A 35 15.43 5.56 12.36
C LYS A 35 14.51 4.55 13.07
N VAL A 36 14.48 3.31 12.62
CA VAL A 36 13.72 2.20 13.19
C VAL A 36 14.65 1.05 13.53
N ILE A 37 14.47 0.45 14.72
CA ILE A 37 15.25 -0.72 15.16
C ILE A 37 14.33 -1.95 15.11
N VAL A 38 14.80 -3.02 14.47
CA VAL A 38 14.13 -4.32 14.43
C VAL A 38 15.08 -5.41 14.92
N ASN A 39 14.55 -6.46 15.54
CA ASN A 39 15.36 -7.53 16.14
C ASN A 39 16.10 -8.39 15.10
N ASP A 40 15.50 -8.57 13.92
CA ASP A 40 16.06 -9.33 12.79
C ASP A 40 15.89 -8.55 11.47
N PRO A 41 16.88 -7.72 11.09
CA PRO A 41 16.81 -6.92 9.87
C PRO A 41 16.73 -7.76 8.59
N GLU A 42 17.37 -8.92 8.54
CA GLU A 42 17.43 -9.73 7.31
C GLU A 42 16.06 -10.30 6.96
N SER A 43 15.41 -10.95 7.93
CA SER A 43 14.05 -11.48 7.74
C SER A 43 13.05 -10.35 7.49
N TYR A 44 13.20 -9.21 8.18
CA TYR A 44 12.35 -8.04 7.96
C TYR A 44 12.49 -7.49 6.54
N PHE A 45 13.70 -7.37 6.01
CA PHE A 45 13.93 -6.92 4.63
C PHE A 45 13.39 -7.90 3.60
N ALA A 46 13.51 -9.20 3.85
CA ALA A 46 12.93 -10.22 2.98
C ALA A 46 11.40 -10.09 2.93
N TRP A 47 10.76 -9.94 4.09
CA TRP A 47 9.31 -9.73 4.19
C TRP A 47 8.85 -8.46 3.47
N ARG A 48 9.48 -7.29 3.73
CA ARG A 48 9.13 -6.04 3.04
C ARG A 48 9.32 -6.13 1.53
N LYS A 49 10.37 -6.81 1.04
CA LYS A 49 10.59 -7.03 -0.40
C LYS A 49 9.50 -7.91 -1.01
N GLU A 50 8.96 -8.87 -0.28
CA GLU A 50 7.83 -9.65 -0.76
C GLU A 50 6.56 -8.81 -0.83
N GLU A 51 6.30 -7.95 0.15
CA GLU A 51 5.17 -7.01 0.11
C GLU A 51 5.26 -6.02 -1.07
N VAL A 52 6.46 -5.61 -1.48
CA VAL A 52 6.65 -4.84 -2.72
C VAL A 52 6.12 -5.62 -3.93
N LYS A 53 6.46 -6.90 -4.05
CA LYS A 53 6.00 -7.75 -5.16
C LYS A 53 4.50 -7.98 -5.10
N ASP A 54 3.96 -8.22 -3.91
CA ASP A 54 2.55 -8.45 -3.69
C ASP A 54 1.72 -7.20 -4.04
N ALA A 55 2.18 -6.02 -3.62
CA ALA A 55 1.55 -4.75 -3.98
C ALA A 55 1.59 -4.52 -5.50
N MET A 56 2.76 -4.64 -6.13
CA MET A 56 2.89 -4.41 -7.58
C MET A 56 2.14 -5.45 -8.41
N GLY A 57 2.07 -6.69 -7.96
CA GLY A 57 1.32 -7.79 -8.56
C GLY A 57 -0.19 -7.73 -8.33
N GLY A 58 -0.67 -6.80 -7.50
CA GLY A 58 -2.08 -6.59 -7.23
C GLY A 58 -2.69 -7.59 -6.25
N LYS A 59 -1.86 -8.33 -5.48
CA LYS A 59 -2.37 -9.29 -4.48
C LYS A 59 -3.13 -8.62 -3.34
N ILE A 60 -2.98 -7.31 -3.14
CA ILE A 60 -3.64 -6.56 -2.07
C ILE A 60 -4.79 -5.66 -2.56
N ASP A 61 -5.08 -5.67 -3.87
CA ASP A 61 -6.05 -4.74 -4.47
C ASP A 61 -7.47 -4.89 -3.89
N TYR A 62 -7.80 -6.09 -3.40
CA TYR A 62 -9.11 -6.40 -2.81
C TYR A 62 -9.25 -5.90 -1.37
N THR A 63 -8.15 -5.50 -0.72
CA THR A 63 -8.18 -5.12 0.69
C THR A 63 -8.90 -3.78 0.88
N LEU A 64 -9.60 -3.63 2.01
CA LEU A 64 -10.35 -2.40 2.30
C LEU A 64 -9.43 -1.17 2.29
N THR A 65 -8.26 -1.26 2.91
CA THR A 65 -7.26 -0.17 2.94
C THR A 65 -6.83 0.24 1.53
N PHE A 66 -6.62 -0.72 0.64
CA PHE A 66 -6.28 -0.43 -0.75
C PHE A 66 -7.44 0.30 -1.45
N LEU A 67 -8.66 -0.22 -1.33
CA LEU A 67 -9.84 0.36 -1.96
C LEU A 67 -10.11 1.78 -1.46
N GLN A 68 -9.99 2.02 -0.15
CA GLN A 68 -10.13 3.35 0.44
C GLN A 68 -9.05 4.31 -0.06
N ARG A 69 -7.79 3.85 -0.14
CA ARG A 69 -6.69 4.69 -0.64
C ARG A 69 -6.87 5.01 -2.12
N ALA A 70 -7.23 4.03 -2.93
CA ALA A 70 -7.52 4.21 -4.35
C ALA A 70 -8.67 5.21 -4.55
N TYR A 71 -9.76 5.04 -3.79
CA TYR A 71 -10.87 5.99 -3.81
C TYR A 71 -10.41 7.40 -3.47
N TYR A 72 -9.68 7.58 -2.36
CA TYR A 72 -9.15 8.90 -1.96
C TYR A 72 -8.24 9.52 -3.02
N ILE A 73 -7.36 8.74 -3.67
CA ILE A 73 -6.50 9.24 -4.75
C ILE A 73 -7.34 9.75 -5.93
N GLN A 74 -8.45 9.07 -6.25
CA GLN A 74 -9.30 9.43 -7.38
C GLN A 74 -10.25 10.59 -7.08
N THR A 75 -10.79 10.67 -5.86
CA THR A 75 -11.89 11.59 -5.52
C THR A 75 -11.49 12.70 -4.55
N GLY A 76 -10.40 12.52 -3.80
CA GLY A 76 -10.01 13.38 -2.68
C GLY A 76 -10.84 13.17 -1.40
N GLU A 77 -11.79 12.24 -1.41
CA GLU A 77 -12.72 12.01 -0.29
C GLU A 77 -12.23 10.87 0.62
N THR A 78 -12.41 11.04 1.93
CA THR A 78 -12.14 9.99 2.93
C THR A 78 -13.45 9.46 3.47
N ILE A 79 -13.58 8.13 3.51
CA ILE A 79 -14.79 7.46 3.99
C ILE A 79 -14.55 6.92 5.39
N ALA A 80 -15.46 7.22 6.31
CA ALA A 80 -15.43 6.69 7.67
C ALA A 80 -15.57 5.16 7.68
N LEU A 81 -14.85 4.50 8.60
CA LEU A 81 -14.87 3.05 8.76
C LEU A 81 -16.07 2.55 9.59
N LEU A 82 -16.73 3.44 10.32
CA LEU A 82 -17.84 3.14 11.23
C LEU A 82 -18.92 4.19 10.97
N ASN A 83 -20.10 3.73 10.55
CA ASN A 83 -21.32 4.53 10.45
C ASN A 83 -22.20 4.26 11.67
#